data_AF-A0A1Y3EVQ1-F1
#
_entry.id   AF-A0A1Y3EVQ1-F1
#
_cell.length_a   1.000
_cell.length_b   1.000
_cell.length_c   1.000
_cell.angle_alpha   90.00
_cell.angle_beta   90.00
_cell.angle_gamma   90.00
#
_symmetry.space_group_name_H-M   'P 1'
#
loop_
_entity.id
_entity.type
_entity.pdbx_description
1 polymer ?
#
loop_
_entity_poly.entity_id
_entity_poly.type
_entity_poly.pdbx_seq_one_letter_code
_entity_poly.pdbx_strand_id
1 'polypeptide(L)'
;MRWKRDKAIAEYDGLMELVTQLQNRTSDLLKNSDYQPDLPHTGATPRQGECVPLSDIVLIAKLPTFTGDILEFQVFWGKFQGAVHRMKNFDNITKFVRLRSCLSGVAPQLINGLTITAENYKSVIRLLHDQFHRTTDILDANIMRLLGIQQATSHNRKELSRLHKITCKR
;
A
#
# COMPACT_ATOMS: atom_id res chain seq x y z
N MET A 1 -32.92 -15.35 28.23
CA MET A 1 -31.97 -15.29 27.07
C MET A 1 -32.65 -15.03 25.72
N ARG A 2 -33.90 -15.44 25.48
CA ARG A 2 -34.60 -15.25 24.18
C ARG A 2 -34.99 -13.79 23.90
N TRP A 3 -35.56 -13.10 24.90
CA TRP A 3 -36.03 -11.71 24.77
C TRP A 3 -34.96 -10.68 24.35
N LYS A 4 -33.70 -10.89 24.78
CA LYS A 4 -32.58 -10.01 24.40
C LYS A 4 -32.20 -10.17 22.93
N ARG A 5 -32.35 -11.37 22.37
CA ARG A 5 -32.12 -11.62 20.93
C ARG A 5 -33.24 -11.03 20.10
N ASP A 6 -34.49 -11.22 20.50
CA ASP A 6 -35.64 -10.67 19.78
C ASP A 6 -35.62 -9.14 19.75
N LYS A 7 -35.18 -8.50 20.85
CA LYS A 7 -34.95 -7.05 20.91
C LYS A 7 -33.85 -6.60 19.95
N ALA A 8 -32.73 -7.31 19.89
CA ALA A 8 -31.61 -6.99 19.00
C ALA A 8 -31.97 -7.18 17.52
N ILE A 9 -32.82 -8.16 17.20
CA ILE A 9 -33.33 -8.39 15.83
C ILE A 9 -34.24 -7.22 15.42
N ALA A 10 -35.16 -6.80 16.29
CA ALA A 10 -36.03 -5.65 16.00
C ALA A 10 -35.25 -4.34 15.84
N GLU A 11 -34.21 -4.11 16.65
CA GLU A 11 -33.31 -2.97 16.49
C GLU A 11 -32.54 -3.02 15.16
N TYR A 12 -32.08 -4.21 14.76
CA TYR A 12 -31.41 -4.40 13.47
C TYR A 12 -32.34 -4.19 12.28
N ASP A 13 -33.57 -4.73 12.33
CA ASP A 13 -34.57 -4.57 11.27
C ASP A 13 -34.92 -3.07 11.08
N GLY A 14 -35.08 -2.32 12.19
CA GLY A 14 -35.30 -0.88 12.14
C GLY A 14 -34.11 -0.11 11.53
N LEU A 15 -32.87 -0.53 11.81
CA LEU A 15 -31.69 0.05 11.17
C LEU A 15 -31.63 -0.26 9.67
N MET A 16 -32.02 -1.47 9.26
CA MET A 16 -32.08 -1.85 7.85
C MET A 16 -33.14 -1.06 7.07
N GLU A 17 -34.26 -0.75 7.72
CA GLU A 17 -35.29 0.11 7.14
C GLU A 17 -34.78 1.55 6.95
N LEU A 18 -34.07 2.09 7.95
CA LEU A 18 -33.44 3.42 7.86
C LEU A 18 -32.42 3.50 6.71
N VAL A 19 -31.60 2.45 6.53
CA VAL A 19 -30.64 2.37 5.41
C VAL A 19 -31.36 2.39 4.07
N THR A 20 -32.47 1.64 3.95
CA THR A 20 -33.28 1.60 2.72
C THR A 20 -33.91 2.98 2.43
N GLN A 21 -34.40 3.68 3.46
CA GLN A 21 -34.95 5.03 3.31
C GLN A 21 -33.88 6.03 2.86
N LEU A 22 -32.67 5.97 3.40
CA LEU A 22 -31.56 6.84 3.00
C LEU A 22 -31.13 6.60 1.54
N GLN A 23 -31.13 5.33 1.10
CA GLN A 23 -30.82 4.97 -0.28
C GLN A 23 -31.86 5.50 -1.28
N ASN A 24 -33.15 5.37 -0.96
CA ASN A 24 -34.23 5.89 -1.81
C ASN A 24 -34.20 7.43 -1.87
N ARG A 25 -34.01 8.10 -0.72
CA ARG A 25 -33.92 9.56 -0.66
C ARG A 25 -32.74 10.11 -1.46
N THR A 26 -31.60 9.41 -1.46
CA THR A 26 -30.44 9.76 -2.30
C THR A 26 -30.77 9.62 -3.79
N SER A 27 -31.54 8.59 -4.15
CA SER A 27 -31.97 8.35 -5.53
C SER A 27 -32.95 9.41 -6.04
N ASP A 28 -33.85 9.89 -5.19
CA ASP A 28 -34.79 10.98 -5.52
C ASP A 28 -34.06 12.32 -5.70
N LEU A 29 -33.04 12.59 -4.88
CA LEU A 29 -32.20 13.79 -5.04
C LEU A 29 -31.37 13.77 -6.33
N LEU A 30 -30.97 12.58 -6.80
CA LEU A 30 -30.26 12.44 -8.09
C LEU A 30 -31.19 12.55 -9.30
N LYS A 31 -32.49 12.21 -9.16
CA LYS A 31 -33.47 12.28 -10.26
C LYS A 31 -34.03 13.68 -10.53
N ASN A 32 -34.02 14.58 -9.54
CA ASN A 32 -34.61 15.92 -9.66
C ASN A 32 -33.66 17.01 -10.22
N SER A 33 -32.50 16.64 -10.78
CA SER A 33 -31.52 17.59 -11.33
C SER A 33 -31.68 17.91 -12.82
N ASP A 34 -32.72 17.43 -13.49
CA ASP A 34 -32.95 17.68 -14.92
C ASP A 34 -33.97 18.83 -15.13
N TYR A 35 -33.50 20.07 -14.98
CA TYR A 35 -34.16 21.24 -15.57
C TYR A 35 -33.41 21.62 -16.85
N GLN A 36 -34.00 21.31 -18.01
CA GLN A 36 -33.65 21.89 -19.30
C GLN A 36 -33.99 23.40 -19.34
N PRO A 37 -33.11 24.25 -19.91
CA PRO A 37 -33.53 25.43 -20.64
C PRO A 37 -33.40 25.20 -22.16
N ASP A 38 -34.45 25.57 -22.89
CA ASP A 38 -34.64 25.44 -24.34
C ASP A 38 -33.68 26.30 -25.23
N LEU A 39 -33.21 25.66 -26.33
CA LEU A 39 -32.79 26.18 -27.67
C LEU A 39 -31.60 27.18 -27.85
N PRO A 40 -31.00 27.32 -29.07
CA PRO A 40 -30.72 26.36 -30.16
C PRO A 40 -29.25 26.35 -30.66
N HIS A 41 -28.92 25.28 -31.39
CA HIS A 41 -27.77 24.95 -32.26
C HIS A 41 -26.70 26.03 -32.58
N THR A 42 -25.42 25.68 -32.42
CA THR A 42 -24.39 25.63 -33.51
C THR A 42 -23.04 25.08 -32.99
N GLY A 43 -22.62 23.94 -33.55
CA GLY A 43 -21.24 23.59 -33.93
C GLY A 43 -20.04 23.74 -32.97
N ALA A 44 -19.57 22.58 -32.49
CA ALA A 44 -18.16 22.22 -32.22
C ALA A 44 -17.43 22.77 -30.98
N THR A 45 -17.31 21.95 -29.93
CA THR A 45 -16.10 21.81 -29.07
C THR A 45 -16.21 20.55 -28.18
N PRO A 46 -15.14 20.08 -27.50
CA PRO A 46 -14.74 18.68 -27.50
C PRO A 46 -14.76 18.04 -26.10
N ARG A 47 -14.43 16.75 -26.10
CA ARG A 47 -13.90 15.95 -24.97
C ARG A 47 -14.94 15.36 -24.03
N GLN A 48 -15.16 14.07 -24.28
CA GLN A 48 -15.70 13.08 -23.35
C GLN A 48 -15.02 13.24 -21.98
N GLY A 49 -15.74 13.83 -21.03
CA GLY A 49 -15.50 13.62 -19.62
C GLY A 49 -16.15 12.30 -19.24
N GLU A 50 -15.41 11.20 -19.37
CA GLU A 50 -15.81 9.95 -18.71
C GLU A 50 -15.89 10.21 -17.21
N CYS A 51 -17.10 10.06 -16.67
CA CYS A 51 -17.36 10.15 -15.25
C CYS A 51 -16.63 8.98 -14.58
N VAL A 52 -15.54 9.28 -13.87
CA VAL A 52 -14.73 8.26 -13.20
C VAL A 52 -15.61 7.58 -12.13
N PRO A 53 -15.82 6.25 -12.18
CA PRO A 53 -16.73 5.60 -11.26
C PRO A 53 -16.23 5.71 -9.81
N LEU A 54 -17.16 5.86 -8.87
CA LEU A 54 -16.97 5.97 -7.41
C LEU A 54 -16.10 4.86 -6.78
N SER A 55 -15.73 3.80 -7.50
CA SER A 55 -14.69 2.84 -7.11
C SER A 55 -13.30 3.48 -6.94
N ASP A 56 -13.03 4.61 -7.61
CA ASP A 56 -11.77 5.34 -7.43
C ASP A 56 -11.74 6.18 -6.14
N ILE A 57 -12.91 6.55 -5.61
CA ILE A 57 -13.04 7.29 -4.35
C ILE A 57 -12.81 6.37 -3.13
N VAL A 58 -13.02 5.05 -3.28
CA VAL A 58 -12.91 4.07 -2.19
C VAL A 58 -11.46 3.70 -1.83
N LEU A 59 -10.43 4.05 -2.62
CA LEU A 59 -9.04 3.70 -2.29
C LEU A 59 -8.19 4.88 -1.78
N ILE A 60 -8.77 5.73 -0.92
CA ILE A 60 -8.01 6.60 0.01
C ILE A 60 -7.79 5.87 1.36
N ALA A 61 -7.79 4.53 1.36
CA ALA A 61 -7.09 3.80 2.40
C ALA A 61 -5.62 4.23 2.31
N LYS A 62 -5.20 5.16 3.18
CA LYS A 62 -3.87 5.82 3.19
C LYS A 62 -2.81 4.83 2.72
N LEU A 63 -2.40 4.95 1.45
CA LEU A 63 -1.30 4.16 0.96
C LEU A 63 -0.06 4.52 1.79
N PRO A 64 0.76 3.54 2.15
CA PRO A 64 1.96 3.82 2.94
C PRO A 64 2.87 4.78 2.20
N THR A 65 3.40 5.76 2.90
CA THR A 65 4.43 6.65 2.36
C THR A 65 5.80 5.97 2.50
N PHE A 66 6.60 6.02 1.44
CA PHE A 66 7.97 5.50 1.43
C PHE A 66 8.96 6.65 1.27
N THR A 67 9.79 6.86 2.28
CA THR A 67 10.79 7.94 2.32
C THR A 67 12.08 7.58 1.60
N GLY A 68 12.30 6.29 1.33
CA GLY A 68 13.56 5.75 0.83
C GLY A 68 14.39 5.00 1.88
N ASP A 69 13.84 4.74 3.06
CA ASP A 69 14.52 3.88 4.05
C ASP A 69 14.51 2.42 3.59
N ILE A 70 15.70 1.86 3.41
CA ILE A 70 15.91 0.47 2.97
C ILE A 70 15.23 -0.52 3.92
N LEU A 71 15.22 -0.25 5.23
CA LEU A 71 14.62 -1.14 6.24
C LEU A 71 13.09 -1.16 6.15
N GLU A 72 12.47 -0.06 5.74
CA GLU A 72 11.02 0.05 5.60
C GLU A 72 10.50 -0.49 4.26
N PHE A 73 11.40 -0.72 3.30
CA PHE A 73 11.02 -1.09 1.93
C PHE A 73 10.17 -2.36 1.85
N GLN A 74 10.51 -3.41 2.61
CA GLN A 74 9.74 -4.66 2.60
C GLN A 74 8.31 -4.46 3.09
N VAL A 75 8.15 -3.68 4.16
CA VAL A 75 6.84 -3.37 4.77
C VAL A 75 6.02 -2.49 3.83
N PHE A 76 6.65 -1.48 3.23
CA PHE A 76 6.03 -0.63 2.22
C PHE A 76 5.57 -1.46 1.02
N TRP A 77 6.47 -2.25 0.44
CA TRP A 77 6.21 -3.02 -0.77
C TRP A 77 5.10 -4.04 -0.55
N GLY A 78 5.11 -4.78 0.56
CA GLY A 78 4.03 -5.73 0.88
C GLY A 78 2.65 -5.07 0.91
N LYS A 79 2.55 -3.88 1.53
CA LYS A 79 1.30 -3.10 1.58
C LYS A 79 0.90 -2.56 0.20
N PHE A 80 1.83 -1.95 -0.52
CA PHE A 80 1.59 -1.42 -1.87
C PHE A 80 1.22 -2.53 -2.86
N GLN A 81 1.84 -3.71 -2.72
CA GLN A 81 1.61 -4.83 -3.61
C GLN A 81 0.18 -5.36 -3.50
N GLY A 82 -0.34 -5.51 -2.29
CA GLY A 82 -1.71 -5.94 -2.03
C GLY A 82 -2.75 -4.88 -2.43
N ALA A 83 -2.46 -3.61 -2.16
CA ALA A 83 -3.41 -2.52 -2.37
C ALA A 83 -3.46 -2.00 -3.83
N VAL A 84 -2.37 -2.10 -4.58
CA VAL A 84 -2.26 -1.48 -5.93
C VAL A 84 -1.71 -2.46 -6.95
N HIS A 85 -0.53 -3.06 -6.71
CA HIS A 85 0.17 -3.82 -7.75
C HIS A 85 -0.60 -5.05 -8.25
N ARG A 86 -1.16 -5.85 -7.33
CA ARG A 86 -1.91 -7.08 -7.64
C ARG A 86 -3.34 -6.82 -8.13
N MET A 87 -3.86 -5.61 -7.93
CA MET A 87 -5.20 -5.29 -8.39
C MET A 87 -5.25 -5.24 -9.92
N LYS A 88 -6.15 -6.02 -10.53
CA LYS A 88 -6.31 -6.12 -11.99
C LYS A 88 -7.14 -4.99 -12.60
N ASN A 89 -7.90 -4.27 -11.77
CA ASN A 89 -8.71 -3.13 -12.17
C ASN A 89 -7.86 -1.86 -12.46
N PHE A 90 -6.61 -1.81 -11.99
CA PHE A 90 -5.70 -0.71 -12.29
C PHE A 90 -4.78 -1.06 -13.45
N ASP A 91 -4.72 -0.15 -14.42
CA ASP A 91 -3.74 -0.20 -15.48
C ASP A 91 -2.35 0.24 -14.96
N ASN A 92 -1.31 0.01 -15.76
CA ASN A 92 0.06 0.32 -15.36
C ASN A 92 0.28 1.82 -15.11
N ILE A 93 -0.43 2.69 -15.84
CA ILE A 93 -0.31 4.14 -15.67
C ILE A 93 -0.90 4.54 -14.32
N THR A 94 -2.13 4.09 -13.98
CA THR A 94 -2.74 4.37 -12.67
C THR A 94 -1.89 3.82 -11.53
N LYS A 95 -1.34 2.61 -11.68
CA LYS A 95 -0.41 2.04 -10.68
C LYS A 95 0.84 2.89 -10.51
N PHE A 96 1.38 3.45 -11.58
CA PHE A 96 2.55 4.32 -11.52
C PHE A 96 2.22 5.67 -10.87
N VAL A 97 1.11 6.31 -11.23
CA VAL A 97 0.66 7.55 -10.58
C VAL A 97 0.52 7.34 -9.07
N ARG A 98 -0.14 6.24 -8.66
CA ARG A 98 -0.30 5.90 -7.24
C ARG A 98 1.03 5.64 -6.55
N LEU A 99 1.94 4.89 -7.20
CA LEU A 99 3.29 4.65 -6.69
C LEU A 99 4.02 5.97 -6.44
N ARG A 100 4.02 6.88 -7.42
CA ARG A 100 4.69 8.18 -7.33
C ARG A 100 4.15 9.02 -6.17
N SER A 101 2.83 9.00 -5.93
CA SER A 101 2.21 9.67 -4.78
C SER A 101 2.57 9.05 -3.43
N CYS A 102 3.01 7.78 -3.41
CA CYS A 102 3.49 7.12 -2.19
C CYS A 102 4.95 7.42 -1.88
N LEU A 103 5.74 7.89 -2.86
CA LEU A 103 7.15 8.19 -2.64
C LEU A 103 7.34 9.59 -2.05
N SER A 104 8.20 9.70 -1.04
CA SER A 104 8.58 10.94 -0.39
C SER A 104 10.07 10.92 -0.03
N GLY A 105 10.60 12.03 0.47
CA GLY A 105 12.02 12.12 0.87
C GLY A 105 12.97 11.89 -0.31
N VAL A 106 13.80 10.85 -0.21
CA VAL A 106 14.82 10.51 -1.22
C VAL A 106 14.31 9.53 -2.28
N ALA A 107 13.24 8.78 -2.00
CA ALA A 107 12.72 7.77 -2.92
C ALA A 107 12.26 8.30 -4.29
N PRO A 108 11.60 9.48 -4.42
CA PRO A 108 11.19 10.02 -5.72
C PRO A 108 12.37 10.28 -6.66
N GLN A 109 13.56 10.59 -6.12
CA GLN A 109 14.74 10.91 -6.92
C GLN A 109 15.15 9.73 -7.81
N LEU A 110 14.91 8.50 -7.35
CA LEU A 110 15.20 7.28 -8.12
C LEU A 110 14.39 7.17 -9.41
N ILE A 111 13.19 7.75 -9.43
CA ILE A 111 12.24 7.64 -10.54
C ILE A 111 12.00 8.97 -11.27
N ASN A 112 12.64 10.07 -10.82
CA ASN A 112 12.35 11.42 -11.30
C ASN A 112 12.68 11.62 -12.80
N GLY A 113 13.58 10.80 -13.35
CA GLY A 113 13.92 10.80 -14.78
C GLY A 113 12.99 9.96 -15.66
N LEU A 114 12.00 9.29 -15.09
CA LEU A 114 11.09 8.40 -15.82
C LEU A 114 9.73 9.06 -16.02
N THR A 115 9.29 9.09 -17.28
CA THR A 115 7.95 9.55 -17.63
C THR A 115 6.90 8.54 -17.18
N ILE A 116 5.74 9.02 -16.73
CA ILE A 116 4.63 8.18 -16.30
C ILE A 116 4.00 7.52 -17.52
N THR A 117 4.50 6.34 -17.89
CA THR A 117 3.97 5.52 -18.99
C THR A 117 3.81 4.06 -18.56
N ALA A 118 3.01 3.30 -19.31
CA ALA A 118 2.72 1.90 -19.00
C ALA A 118 3.96 1.00 -19.09
N GLU A 119 4.87 1.31 -20.02
CA GLU A 119 6.14 0.60 -20.22
C GLU A 119 7.10 0.88 -19.07
N ASN A 120 7.18 2.15 -18.66
CA ASN A 120 8.08 2.59 -17.61
C ASN A 120 7.70 2.07 -16.23
N TYR A 121 6.41 1.78 -15.98
CA TYR A 121 5.99 1.19 -14.72
C TYR A 121 6.76 -0.10 -14.37
N LYS A 122 6.92 -1.02 -15.33
CA LYS A 122 7.68 -2.26 -15.12
C LYS A 122 9.15 -1.99 -14.81
N SER A 123 9.76 -1.04 -15.53
CA SER A 123 11.14 -0.62 -15.31
C SER A 123 11.34 -0.01 -13.92
N VAL A 124 10.39 0.81 -13.46
CA VAL A 124 10.40 1.41 -12.12
C VAL A 124 10.33 0.35 -11.03
N ILE A 125 9.43 -0.63 -11.16
CA ILE A 125 9.32 -1.71 -10.17
C ILE A 125 10.63 -2.49 -10.07
N ARG A 126 11.23 -2.85 -11.21
CA ARG A 126 12.55 -3.50 -11.22
C ARG A 126 13.61 -2.64 -10.55
N LEU A 127 13.68 -1.36 -10.88
CA LEU A 127 14.65 -0.42 -10.31
C LEU A 127 14.50 -0.28 -8.78
N LEU A 128 13.26 -0.22 -8.27
CA LEU A 128 12.97 -0.19 -6.85
C LEU A 128 13.44 -1.47 -6.15
N HIS A 129 13.16 -2.64 -6.72
CA HIS A 129 13.65 -3.90 -6.17
C HIS A 129 15.17 -4.01 -6.19
N ASP A 130 15.81 -3.67 -7.32
CA ASP A 130 17.26 -3.78 -7.47
C ASP A 130 18.01 -2.86 -6.48
N GLN A 131 17.47 -1.68 -6.18
CA GLN A 131 18.05 -0.75 -5.22
C GLN A 131 17.79 -1.17 -3.78
N PHE A 132 16.52 -1.37 -3.42
CA PHE A 132 16.14 -1.49 -2.01
C PHE A 132 16.11 -2.93 -1.50
N HIS A 133 15.69 -3.90 -2.33
CA HIS A 133 15.67 -5.32 -1.94
C HIS A 133 17.09 -5.90 -1.87
N ARG A 134 17.93 -5.61 -2.88
CA ARG A 134 19.33 -6.07 -2.87
C ARG A 134 20.10 -5.53 -1.67
N THR A 135 19.82 -4.29 -1.27
CA THR A 135 20.51 -3.69 -0.12
C THR A 135 20.05 -4.31 1.20
N THR A 136 18.76 -4.65 1.35
CA THR A 136 18.29 -5.44 2.51
C THR A 136 18.98 -6.79 2.58
N ASP A 137 19.09 -7.51 1.44
CA ASP A 137 19.70 -8.84 1.42
C ASP A 137 21.18 -8.82 1.82
N ILE A 138 21.93 -7.81 1.35
CA ILE A 138 23.34 -7.62 1.71
C ILE A 138 23.49 -7.29 3.20
N LEU A 139 22.62 -6.43 3.73
CA LEU A 139 22.60 -6.10 5.16
C LEU A 139 22.34 -7.34 6.01
N ASP A 140 21.30 -8.11 5.68
CA ASP A 140 20.94 -9.33 6.40
C ASP A 140 22.05 -10.37 6.36
N ALA A 141 22.67 -10.58 5.19
CA ALA A 141 23.81 -11.48 5.06
C ALA A 141 25.00 -11.04 5.95
N ASN A 142 25.27 -9.73 6.02
CA ASN A 142 26.32 -9.21 6.89
C ASN A 142 25.99 -9.34 8.38
N ILE A 143 24.73 -9.12 8.77
CA ILE A 143 24.27 -9.32 10.15
C ILE A 143 24.45 -10.79 10.56
N MET A 144 24.00 -11.72 9.71
CA MET A 144 24.14 -13.16 9.95
C MET A 144 25.61 -13.57 10.09
N ARG A 145 26.50 -13.04 9.24
CA ARG A 145 27.94 -13.29 9.32
C ARG A 145 28.53 -12.76 10.63
N LEU A 146 28.16 -11.56 11.05
CA LEU A 146 28.64 -10.98 12.31
C LEU A 146 28.18 -11.79 13.53
N LEU A 147 26.91 -12.22 13.54
CA LEU A 147 26.38 -13.07 14.61
C LEU A 147 27.09 -14.43 14.67
N GLY A 148 27.41 -15.03 13.53
CA GLY A 148 28.21 -16.25 13.46
C GLY A 148 29.61 -16.08 14.08
N ILE A 149 30.28 -14.97 13.79
CA ILE A 149 31.60 -14.64 14.36
C ILE A 149 31.51 -14.45 15.89
N GLN A 150 30.47 -13.78 16.40
CA GLN A 150 30.27 -13.60 17.84
C GLN A 150 30.06 -14.94 18.56
N GLN A 151 29.32 -15.88 17.96
CA GLN A 151 29.12 -17.20 18.54
C GLN A 151 30.42 -18.00 18.59
N ALA A 152 31.23 -17.97 17.53
CA ALA A 152 32.53 -18.63 17.48
C ALA A 152 33.52 -18.06 18.51
N THR A 153 33.57 -16.72 18.65
CA THR A 153 34.42 -16.07 19.66
C THR A 153 33.96 -16.32 21.10
N SER A 154 32.65 -16.42 21.34
CA SER A 154 32.09 -16.82 22.64
C SER A 154 32.47 -18.25 23.01
N HIS A 155 32.38 -19.19 22.07
CA HIS A 155 32.81 -20.57 22.28
C HIS A 155 34.31 -20.65 22.61
N ASN A 156 35.16 -20.00 21.80
CA ASN A 156 36.60 -19.97 22.03
C ASN A 156 36.96 -19.30 23.37
N ARG A 157 36.26 -18.23 23.77
CA ARG A 157 36.46 -17.57 25.07
C ARG A 157 36.12 -18.50 26.24
N LYS A 158 35.03 -19.27 26.13
CA LYS A 158 34.65 -20.25 27.16
C LYS A 158 35.71 -21.35 27.29
N GLU A 159 36.29 -21.79 26.17
CA GLU A 159 37.28 -22.85 26.16
C GLU A 159 38.66 -22.42 26.62
N LEU A 160 39.07 -21.19 26.28
CA LEU A 160 40.24 -20.54 26.88
C LEU A 160 40.07 -20.38 28.40
N SER A 161 38.86 -20.01 28.85
CA SER A 161 38.55 -19.88 30.28
C SER A 161 38.59 -21.24 31.00
N ARG A 162 38.17 -22.33 30.34
CA ARG A 162 38.30 -23.70 30.85
C ARG A 162 39.77 -24.12 30.96
N LEU A 163 40.56 -23.90 29.92
CA LEU A 163 41.98 -24.26 29.91
C LEU A 163 42.74 -23.52 31.01
N HIS A 164 42.54 -22.20 31.15
CA HIS A 164 43.19 -21.42 32.20
C HIS A 164 42.88 -21.92 33.62
N LYS A 165 41.63 -22.33 33.88
CA LYS A 165 41.25 -22.95 35.17
C LYS A 165 41.96 -24.28 35.43
N ILE A 166 42.27 -25.04 34.37
CA ILE A 166 43.02 -26.29 34.47
C ILE A 166 44.51 -26.00 34.71
N THR A 167 45.08 -25.02 34.01
CA THR A 167 46.52 -24.69 34.13
C THR A 167 46.87 -24.00 35.45
N CYS A 168 45.94 -23.26 36.05
CA CYS A 168 46.19 -22.51 37.30
C CYS A 168 45.89 -23.30 38.59
N LYS A 169 45.48 -24.58 38.50
CA LYS A 169 45.18 -25.48 39.63
C LYS A 169 46.26 -26.54 39.91
N ARG A 170 47.41 -26.46 39.23
CA ARG A 170 48.63 -27.24 39.55
C ARG A 170 49.60 -26.37 40.34
#